data_AF-A0A0Q8WJ61-F1
#
_entry.id   AF-A0A0Q8WJ61-F1
#
_cell.length_a   1.000
_cell.length_b   1.000
_cell.length_c   1.000
_cell.angle_alpha   90.00
_cell.angle_beta   90.00
_cell.angle_gamma   90.00
#
_symmetry.space_group_name_H-M   'P 1'
#
loop_
_entity.id
_entity.type
_entity.pdbx_description
1 polymer ?
#
loop_
_entity_poly.entity_id
_entity_poly.type
_entity_poly.pdbx_seq_one_letter_code
_entity_poly.pdbx_strand_id
1 'polypeptide(L)' 'MSDEPRIPLADALPGMGIHPLEDGEVPISAFLLIKLLDEDGDPSWSFRTTEAPNREELLGALMIQVDLLKASLLSDWDAD' A
#
# COMPACT_ATOMS: atom_id res chain seq x y z
N MET A 1 13.74 -9.84 11.78
CA MET A 1 12.42 -9.18 11.93
C MET A 1 12.59 -8.27 13.13
N SER A 2 12.52 -6.96 12.92
CA SER A 2 12.71 -5.99 13.98
C SER A 2 11.57 -6.18 14.98
N ASP A 3 11.92 -6.38 16.25
CA ASP A 3 11.03 -6.59 17.39
C ASP A 3 10.34 -5.27 17.79
N GLU A 4 10.04 -4.42 16.81
CA GLU A 4 9.48 -3.10 17.02
C GLU A 4 7.98 -3.22 17.34
N PRO A 5 7.50 -2.51 18.37
CA PRO A 5 6.11 -2.57 18.77
C PRO A 5 5.22 -2.01 17.65
N ARG A 6 4.14 -2.74 17.35
CA ARG A 6 3.09 -2.26 16.43
C ARG A 6 2.33 -1.11 17.09
N ILE A 7 2.07 -0.06 16.32
CA ILE A 7 1.23 1.07 16.72
C ILE A 7 -0.04 1.12 15.85
N PRO A 8 -1.14 1.73 16.33
CA PRO A 8 -2.33 1.97 15.52
C PRO A 8 -2.01 2.73 14.22
N LEU A 9 -2.73 2.40 13.14
CA LEU A 9 -2.47 3.00 11.83
C LEU A 9 -2.63 4.52 11.83
N ALA A 10 -3.62 5.03 12.57
CA ALA A 10 -3.87 6.48 12.70
C ALA A 10 -2.73 7.23 13.41
N ASP A 11 -1.97 6.53 14.28
CA ASP A 11 -0.81 7.09 14.96
C ASP A 11 0.43 7.05 14.05
N ALA A 12 0.56 6.02 13.21
CA ALA A 12 1.64 5.90 12.24
C ALA A 12 1.50 6.86 11.04
N LEU A 13 0.27 7.12 10.60
CA LEU A 13 -0.06 7.92 9.41
C LEU A 13 -1.13 8.99 9.74
N PRO A 14 -0.78 10.00 10.55
CA PRO A 14 -1.75 10.98 11.02
C PRO A 14 -2.33 11.79 9.86
N GLY A 15 -3.66 11.95 9.87
CA GLY A 15 -4.40 12.71 8.85
C GLY A 15 -4.64 11.98 7.53
N MET A 16 -4.17 10.74 7.38
CA MET A 16 -4.46 9.90 6.21
C MET A 16 -5.73 9.07 6.43
N GLY A 17 -6.41 8.76 5.32
CA GLY A 17 -7.58 7.89 5.28
C GLY A 17 -7.53 6.97 4.08
N ILE A 18 -8.36 5.93 4.09
CA ILE A 18 -8.56 5.02 2.95
C ILE A 18 -10.03 5.05 2.54
N HIS A 19 -10.30 4.62 1.30
CA HIS A 19 -11.66 4.30 0.91
C HIS A 19 -12.19 3.12 1.76
N PRO A 20 -13.49 3.14 2.12
CA PRO A 20 -14.07 2.06 2.92
C PRO A 20 -14.05 0.74 2.17
N LEU A 21 -13.96 -0.36 2.91
CA LEU A 21 -14.21 -1.70 2.41
C LEU A 21 -15.70 -1.89 2.10
N GLU A 22 -16.03 -2.88 1.28
CA GLU A 22 -17.41 -3.22 0.96
C GLU A 22 -18.13 -3.87 2.16
N ASP A 23 -19.46 -3.81 2.17
CA ASP A 23 -20.28 -4.38 3.23
C ASP A 23 -20.04 -5.89 3.36
N GLY A 24 -19.64 -6.32 4.56
CA GLY A 24 -19.39 -7.73 4.87
C GLY A 24 -17.93 -8.18 4.66
N GLU A 25 -17.06 -7.33 4.13
CA GLU A 25 -15.63 -7.62 4.09
C GLU A 25 -14.99 -7.49 5.48
N VAL A 26 -14.08 -8.42 5.79
CA VAL A 26 -13.32 -8.43 7.04
C VAL A 26 -11.83 -8.34 6.69
N PRO A 27 -11.13 -7.24 7.06
CA PRO A 27 -9.72 -7.11 6.74
C PRO A 27 -8.89 -8.10 7.56
N ILE A 28 -7.98 -8.82 6.87
CA ILE A 28 -7.06 -9.78 7.50
C ILE A 28 -5.66 -9.19 7.60
N SER A 29 -5.15 -8.67 6.48
CA SER A 29 -3.82 -8.05 6.42
C SER A 29 -3.82 -6.90 5.40
N ALA A 30 -2.85 -6.00 5.54
CA ALA A 30 -2.63 -4.92 4.59
C ALA A 30 -1.12 -4.72 4.39
N PHE A 31 -0.76 -4.45 3.14
CA PHE A 31 0.53 -3.90 2.74
C PHE A 31 0.30 -2.45 2.32
N LEU A 32 1.05 -1.53 2.91
CA LEU A 32 0.95 -0.11 2.66
C LEU A 32 2.25 0.35 2.02
N LEU A 33 2.16 0.99 0.86
CA LEU A 33 3.25 1.74 0.24
C LEU A 33 3.00 3.23 0.47
N ILE A 34 3.91 3.87 1.20
CA ILE A 34 3.75 5.23 1.72
C ILE A 34 4.78 6.12 1.05
N LYS A 35 4.30 7.14 0.32
CA LYS A 35 5.14 8.23 -0.16
C LYS A 35 5.34 9.23 0.97
N LEU A 36 6.59 9.58 1.23
CA LEU A 36 6.97 10.51 2.29
C LEU A 36 8.10 11.40 1.83
N LEU A 37 8.38 12.46 2.60
CA LEU A 37 9.59 13.25 2.44
C LEU A 37 10.64 12.71 3.43
N ASP A 38 11.86 12.54 2.96
CA ASP A 38 12.99 12.18 3.83
C ASP A 38 13.52 13.40 4.60
N GLU A 39 14.64 13.23 5.29
CA GLU A 39 15.26 14.27 6.14
C GLU A 39 15.70 15.51 5.34
N ASP A 40 15.97 15.35 4.04
CA ASP A 40 16.36 16.42 3.13
C ASP A 40 15.14 17.08 2.45
N GLY A 41 13.94 16.55 2.69
CA GLY A 41 12.70 17.03 2.08
C GLY A 41 12.44 16.44 0.70
N ASP A 42 13.18 15.42 0.28
CA ASP A 42 13.04 14.79 -1.02
C ASP A 42 11.99 13.65 -1.00
N PRO A 43 11.25 13.44 -2.09
CA PRO A 43 10.28 12.35 -2.17
C PRO A 43 10.94 10.97 -2.07
N SER A 44 10.55 10.21 -1.06
CA SER A 44 10.97 8.84 -0.79
C SER A 44 9.77 7.92 -0.56
N TRP A 45 10.04 6.63 -0.45
CA TRP A 45 9.03 5.59 -0.26
C TRP A 45 9.39 4.70 0.92
N SER A 46 8.40 4.36 1.73
CA SER A 46 8.50 3.36 2.77
C SER A 46 7.30 2.42 2.71
N PHE A 47 7.45 1.20 3.24
CA PHE A 47 6.33 0.27 3.32
C PHE A 47 6.06 -0.15 4.76
N ARG A 48 4.79 -0.43 5.07
CA ARG A 48 4.35 -1.00 6.35
C ARG A 48 3.40 -2.14 6.09
N THR A 49 3.35 -3.08 7.02
CA THR A 49 2.39 -4.18 6.96
C THR A 49 1.71 -4.36 8.31
N THR A 50 0.42 -4.71 8.32
CA THR A 50 -0.31 -5.01 9.57
C THR A 50 0.07 -6.38 10.12
N GLU A 51 0.34 -7.32 9.21
CA GLU A 51 0.97 -8.61 9.43
C GLU A 51 1.99 -8.83 8.32
N ALA A 52 3.03 -9.66 8.52
CA ALA A 52 3.94 -9.97 7.42
C ALA A 52 3.23 -10.95 6.46
N PRO A 53 2.79 -10.51 5.26
CA PRO A 53 2.21 -11.44 4.30
C PRO A 53 3.25 -12.47 3.90
N ASN A 54 2.81 -13.66 3.48
CA ASN A 54 3.74 -14.57 2.85
C ASN A 54 4.31 -13.91 1.58
N ARG A 55 5.58 -14.16 1.28
CA ARG A 55 6.29 -13.49 0.18
C ARG A 55 5.64 -13.79 -1.17
N GLU A 56 5.16 -15.02 -1.37
CA GLU A 56 4.45 -15.41 -2.59
C GLU A 56 3.10 -14.69 -2.72
N GLU A 57 2.36 -14.53 -1.62
CA GLU A 57 1.09 -13.79 -1.61
C GLU A 57 1.31 -12.31 -1.92
N LEU A 58 2.32 -11.69 -1.30
CA LEU A 58 2.68 -10.30 -1.56
C LEU A 58 3.10 -10.09 -3.00
N LEU A 59 3.96 -10.98 -3.54
CA LEU A 59 4.40 -10.89 -4.93
C LEU A 59 3.21 -11.02 -5.89
N GLY A 60 2.32 -11.98 -5.65
CA GLY A 60 1.11 -12.16 -6.45
C GLY A 60 0.22 -10.91 -6.45
N ALA A 61 -0.02 -10.32 -5.28
CA ALA A 61 -0.81 -9.09 -5.16
C ALA A 61 -0.18 -7.89 -5.88
N LEU A 62 1.15 -7.72 -5.76
CA LEU A 62 1.87 -6.63 -6.43
C LEU A 62 1.86 -6.81 -7.96
N MET A 63 1.99 -8.04 -8.46
CA MET A 63 1.89 -8.32 -9.89
C MET A 63 0.53 -7.93 -10.46
N ILE A 64 -0.56 -8.29 -9.77
CA ILE A 64 -1.92 -7.90 -10.19
C ILE A 64 -2.04 -6.37 -10.27
N GLN A 65 -1.55 -5.65 -9.26
CA GLN A 65 -1.60 -4.18 -9.27
C GLN A 65 -0.79 -3.56 -10.40
N VAL A 66 0.40 -4.11 -10.70
CA VAL A 66 1.21 -3.67 -11.84
C VAL A 66 0.47 -3.87 -13.16
N ASP A 67 -0.20 -5.00 -13.34
CA ASP A 67 -0.93 -5.30 -14.58
C ASP A 67 -2.17 -4.41 -14.75
N LEU A 68 -2.91 -4.15 -13.67
CA LEU A 68 -4.02 -3.19 -13.66
C LEU A 68 -3.54 -1.78 -14.01
N LEU A 69 -2.42 -1.34 -13.44
CA LEU A 69 -1.86 -0.02 -13.72
C LEU A 69 -1.42 0.11 -15.18
N LYS A 70 -0.76 -0.91 -15.74
CA LYS A 70 -0.39 -0.93 -17.16
C LYS A 70 -1.62 -0.82 -18.06
N ALA A 71 -2.69 -1.56 -17.74
CA ALA A 71 -3.93 -1.53 -18.51
C ALA A 71 -4.60 -0.15 -18.46
N SER A 72 -4.63 0.49 -17.28
CA SER A 72 -5.15 1.85 -17.11
C SER A 72 -4.36 2.86 -17.94
N LEU A 73 -3.03 2.85 -17.83
CA LEU A 73 -2.16 3.78 -18.56
C LEU A 73 -2.25 3.61 -20.07
N LEU A 74 -2.42 2.37 -20.56
CA LEU A 74 -2.63 2.12 -21.99
C LEU A 74 -3.99 2.65 -22.45
N SER A 75 -5.05 2.41 -21.66
CA SER A 75 -6.39 2.91 -21.97
C SER A 75 -6.45 4.44 -22.00
N ASP A 76 -5.72 5.10 -21.10
CA ASP A 76 -5.62 6.56 -21.08
C ASP A 76 -4.87 7.08 -22.31
N TRP A 77 -3.86 6.35 -22.77
CA TRP A 77 -3.09 6.70 -23.96
C TRP A 77 -3.88 6.52 -25.27
N ASP A 78 -4.71 5.47 -25.37
CA ASP A 78 -5.57 5.23 -26.54
C ASP A 78 -6.77 6.20 -26.63
N ALA A 79 -7.05 6.95 -25.55
CA ALA A 79 -8.16 7.90 -25.47
C ALA A 79 -7.77 9.34 -25.90
N ASP A 80 -6.48 9.60 -26.13
CA ASP A 80 -5.91 10.84 -26.69
C ASP A 80 -5.67 10.73 -28.22
#